data_AF-A0A1W1V716-F1
#
_entry.id   AF-A0A1W1V716-F1
#
_cell.length_a   1.000
_cell.length_b   1.000
_cell.length_c   1.000
_cell.angle_alpha   90.00
_cell.angle_beta   90.00
_cell.angle_gamma   90.00
#
_symmetry.space_group_name_H-M   'P 1'
#
loop_
_entity.id
_entity.type
_entity.pdbx_description
1 polymer ?
#
loop_
_entity_poly.entity_id
_entity_poly.type
_entity_poly.pdbx_seq_one_letter_code
_entity_poly.pdbx_strand_id
1 'polypeptide(L)' 'MNTDRLDANRLLLKVLSDAVETYPEQRFGQLLLNLGVVTLDVQGNIQDPFSEESSVTLRRVQKMSERS' A
#
# COMPACT_ATOMS: atom_id res chain seq x y z
N MET A 1 -5.05 -13.49 -18.76
CA MET A 1 -5.66 -13.10 -17.47
C MET A 1 -4.57 -12.40 -16.66
N ASN A 2 -4.83 -11.18 -16.19
CA ASN A 2 -3.86 -10.37 -15.47
C ASN A 2 -3.83 -10.79 -13.99
N THR A 3 -3.34 -12.01 -13.72
CA THR A 3 -3.29 -12.65 -12.40
C THR A 3 -2.46 -11.84 -11.41
N ASP A 4 -1.34 -11.29 -11.89
CA ASP A 4 -0.40 -10.53 -11.05
C ASP A 4 -1.05 -9.28 -10.45
N ARG A 5 -1.91 -8.59 -11.20
CA ARG A 5 -2.64 -7.40 -10.70
C ARG A 5 -3.73 -7.77 -9.69
N LEU A 6 -4.42 -8.89 -9.89
CA LEU A 6 -5.44 -9.33 -8.94
C LEU A 6 -4.80 -9.78 -7.62
N ASP A 7 -3.71 -10.54 -7.71
CA ASP A 7 -2.97 -11.02 -6.54
C ASP A 7 -2.28 -9.86 -5.82
N ALA A 8 -1.77 -8.87 -6.56
CA ALA A 8 -1.32 -7.58 -6.03
C ALA A 8 -2.37 -6.90 -5.15
N ASN A 9 -3.57 -6.72 -5.70
CA ASN A 9 -4.65 -6.03 -5.02
C ASN A 9 -5.09 -6.80 -3.76
N ARG A 10 -5.16 -8.13 -3.84
CA ARG A 10 -5.50 -8.97 -2.67
C ARG A 10 -4.47 -8.89 -1.57
N LEU A 11 -3.18 -8.94 -1.90
CA LEU A 11 -2.12 -8.82 -0.91
C LEU A 11 -2.10 -7.43 -0.26
N LEU A 12 -2.28 -6.37 -1.07
CA LEU A 12 -2.39 -5.01 -0.56
C LEU A 12 -3.55 -4.86 0.42
N LEU A 13 -4.73 -5.40 0.09
CA LEU A 13 -5.89 -5.40 0.99
C LEU A 13 -5.60 -6.13 2.30
N LYS A 14 -4.89 -7.27 2.24
CA LYS A 14 -4.50 -8.00 3.44
C LYS A 14 -3.60 -7.17 4.35
N VAL A 15 -2.53 -6.58 3.80
CA VAL A 15 -1.60 -5.74 4.58
C VAL A 15 -2.29 -4.51 5.15
N LEU A 16 -3.23 -3.91 4.41
CA LEU A 16 -4.04 -2.81 4.93
C LEU A 16 -4.93 -3.23 6.09
N SER A 17 -5.57 -4.40 5.99
CA SER A 17 -6.40 -4.95 7.06
C SER A 17 -5.57 -5.16 8.33
N ASP A 18 -4.41 -5.82 8.19
CA ASP A 18 -3.49 -6.09 9.30
C ASP A 18 -3.01 -4.77 9.96
N ALA A 19 -2.74 -3.74 9.17
CA ALA A 19 -2.30 -2.45 9.67
C ALA A 19 -3.39 -1.67 10.42
N VAL A 20 -4.65 -1.76 10.00
CA VAL A 20 -5.80 -1.16 10.72
C VAL A 20 -5.97 -1.80 12.10
N GLU A 21 -5.79 -3.11 12.19
CA GLU A 21 -5.86 -3.83 13.47
C GLU A 21 -4.64 -3.55 14.37
N THR A 22 -3.45 -3.44 13.78
CA THR A 22 -2.19 -3.21 14.52
C THR A 22 -2.05 -1.77 15.02
N TYR A 23 -2.53 -0.78 14.26
CA TYR A 23 -2.37 0.64 14.55
C TYR A 23 -3.74 1.37 14.55
N PRO A 24 -4.67 1.02 15.47
CA PRO A 24 -6.03 1.53 15.48
C PRO A 24 -6.13 3.03 15.75
N GLU A 25 -5.08 3.65 16.29
CA GLU A 25 -4.98 5.09 16.55
C GLU A 25 -4.71 5.92 15.28
N GLN A 26 -4.20 5.30 14.21
CA GLN A 26 -3.87 5.99 12.98
C GLN A 26 -5.10 6.18 12.11
N ARG A 27 -5.25 7.38 11.53
CA ARG A 27 -6.26 7.62 10.50
C ARG A 27 -5.92 6.82 9.25
N PHE A 28 -6.95 6.37 8.52
CA PHE A 28 -6.75 5.53 7.34
C PHE A 28 -5.78 6.11 6.30
N GLY A 29 -5.87 7.41 5.99
CA GLY A 29 -4.91 8.07 5.08
C GLY A 29 -3.46 8.06 5.58
N GLN A 30 -3.24 8.08 6.90
CA GLN A 30 -1.91 7.96 7.49
C GLN A 30 -1.36 6.53 7.32
N LEU A 31 -2.21 5.51 7.46
CA LEU A 31 -1.84 4.12 7.19
C LEU A 31 -1.39 3.94 5.74
N LEU A 32 -2.16 4.48 4.78
CA LEU A 32 -1.79 4.43 3.36
C LEU A 32 -0.43 5.08 3.07
N LEU A 33 -0.17 6.22 3.70
CA LEU A 33 1.10 6.94 3.56
C LEU A 33 2.26 6.17 4.21
N ASN A 34 2.07 5.65 5.42
CA ASN A 34 3.10 4.92 6.17
C ASN A 34 3.47 3.59 5.48
N LEU A 35 2.49 2.93 4.85
CA LEU A 35 2.69 1.74 4.03
C LEU A 35 3.22 2.06 2.62
N GLY A 36 3.40 3.33 2.28
CA GLY A 36 3.89 3.76 0.97
C GLY A 36 2.96 3.40 -0.19
N VAL A 37 1.67 3.21 0.09
CA VAL A 37 0.61 2.98 -0.91
C VAL A 37 0.34 4.28 -1.66
N VAL A 38 0.38 5.40 -0.92
CA VAL A 38 0.40 6.75 -1.47
C VAL A 38 1.64 7.48 -0.98
N THR A 39 2.05 8.51 -1.69
CA THR A 39 3.13 9.43 -1.30
C THR A 39 2.62 10.86 -1.27
N LEU A 40 3.43 11.79 -0.76
CA LEU A 40 3.14 13.22 -0.86
C LEU A 40 4.04 13.84 -1.93
N ASP A 41 3.50 14.75 -2.73
CA ASP A 41 4.28 15.61 -3.61
C ASP A 41 5.01 16.72 -2.81
N VAL A 42 5.79 17.56 -3.51
CA VAL A 42 6.55 18.64 -2.86
C VAL A 42 5.66 19.74 -2.27
N GLN A 43 4.38 19.77 -2.62
CA GLN A 43 3.36 20.67 -2.08
C GLN A 43 2.55 20.02 -0.95
N GLY A 44 2.80 18.76 -0.61
CA GLY A 44 2.10 18.01 0.42
C GLY A 44 0.77 17.41 -0.03
N ASN A 45 0.48 17.37 -1.34
CA ASN A 45 -0.71 16.69 -1.86
C ASN A 45 -0.47 15.20 -1.99
N ILE A 46 -1.54 14.41 -1.85
CA ILE A 46 -1.50 12.97 -2.07
C ILE A 46 -1.21 12.69 -3.55
N GLN A 47 -0.18 11.90 -3.79
CA GLN A 47 0.19 11.36 -5.08
C GLN A 47 0.14 9.83 -5.01
N ASP A 48 -0.44 9.20 -6.03
CA ASP A 48 -0.24 7.76 -6.26
C ASP A 48 0.96 7.59 -7.20
N PRO A 49 2.14 7.20 -6.69
CA PRO A 49 3.34 7.04 -7.51
C PRO A 49 3.26 5.80 -8.41
N PHE A 50 2.22 4.97 -8.28
CA PHE A 50 2.04 3.72 -9.02
C PHE A 50 0.77 3.73 -9.88
N SER A 51 0.24 4.92 -10.18
CA SER A 51 -0.94 5.07 -11.05
C SER A 51 -0.79 4.36 -12.39
N GLU A 52 0.46 4.15 -12.85
CA GLU A 52 0.77 3.41 -14.07
C GLU A 52 0.90 1.89 -13.89
N GLU A 53 1.30 1.33 -12.73
CA GLU A 53 1.53 -0.12 -12.59
C GLU A 53 1.39 -0.73 -11.17
N SER A 54 0.33 -1.51 -10.97
CA SER A 54 -0.01 -2.25 -9.73
C SER A 54 1.03 -3.31 -9.30
N SER A 55 1.87 -3.79 -10.21
CA SER A 55 2.94 -4.78 -9.97
C SER A 55 4.06 -4.22 -9.08
N VAL A 56 4.31 -2.92 -9.16
CA VAL A 56 5.32 -2.23 -8.34
C VAL A 56 4.85 -2.13 -6.89
N THR A 57 3.56 -1.80 -6.68
CA THR A 57 2.91 -1.81 -5.36
C THR A 57 3.00 -3.20 -4.73
N LEU A 58 2.70 -4.27 -5.48
CA LEU A 58 2.81 -5.65 -5.00
C LEU A 58 4.22 -5.99 -4.50
N ARG A 59 5.25 -5.73 -5.30
CA ARG A 59 6.64 -6.04 -4.93
C ARG A 59 7.09 -5.34 -3.65
N ARG A 60 6.57 -4.14 -3.36
CA ARG A 60 6.86 -3.42 -2.11
C ARG A 60 6.11 -4.00 -0.93
N VAL A 61 4.82 -4.29 -1.10
CA VAL A 61 3.99 -4.92 -0.06
C VAL A 61 4.54 -6.29 0.33
N GLN A 62 5.00 -7.10 -0.64
CA GLN A 62 5.67 -8.38 -0.38
C GLN A 62 6.91 -8.19 0.51
N LYS A 63 7.80 -7.25 0.17
CA LYS A 63 8.99 -6.93 0.98
C LYS A 63 8.67 -6.44 2.39
N MET A 64 7.51 -5.79 2.58
CA MET A 64 7.05 -5.34 3.89
C MET A 64 6.52 -6.52 4.71
N SER A 65 5.75 -7.41 4.09
CA SER A 65 5.24 -8.64 4.72
C SER A 65 6.36 -9.61 5.14
N GLU A 66 7.51 -9.59 4.47
CA GLU A 66 8.68 -10.42 4.82
C GLU A 66 9.49 -9.87 6.01
N ARG A 67 9.24 -8.62 6.43
CA ARG A 67 9.99 -7.94 7.51
C ARG A 67 9.24 -7.89 8.84
N SER A 68 7.94 -8.22 8.83
CA SER A 68 7.09 -8.36 10.01
C SER A 68 7.09 -9.79 10.52
#